data_AF-A0A3M2BY78-F1
#
_entry.id   AF-A0A3M2BY78-F1
#
_cell.length_a   1.000
_cell.length_b   1.000
_cell.length_c   1.000
_cell.angle_alpha   90.00
_cell.angle_beta   90.00
_cell.angle_gamma   90.00
#
_symmetry.space_group_name_H-M   'P 1'
#
loop_
_entity.id
_entity.type
_entity.pdbx_description
1 polymer ?
#
loop_
_entity_poly.entity_id
_entity_poly.type
_entity_poly.pdbx_seq_one_letter_code
_entity_poly.pdbx_strand_id
1 'polypeptide(L)'
;MTDTQVSLIRRALELAGWEAREYPNYSGRGMYGVTTNALVTDCPPQYLDSEIKPYLARELGDDGEAADQLLRVRCDNLGLKYVLY
;
A
#
# COMPACT_ATOMS: atom_id res chain seq x y z
N MET A 1 9.18 3.67 1.53
CA MET A 1 9.08 2.73 2.65
C MET A 1 10.41 2.14 3.09
N THR A 2 10.50 1.75 4.36
CA THR A 2 11.47 0.72 4.81
C THR A 2 10.95 -0.68 4.48
N ASP A 3 11.84 -1.67 4.34
CA ASP A 3 11.45 -3.08 4.11
C ASP A 3 10.42 -3.62 5.13
N THR A 4 10.47 -3.11 6.37
CA THR A 4 9.52 -3.45 7.43
C THR A 4 8.10 -2.98 7.11
N GLN A 5 7.94 -1.78 6.57
CA GLN A 5 6.62 -1.23 6.21
C GLN A 5 6.01 -1.97 5.02
N VAL A 6 6.82 -2.29 4.01
CA VAL A 6 6.42 -3.11 2.85
C VAL A 6 5.92 -4.47 3.33
N SER A 7 6.68 -5.12 4.21
CA SER A 7 6.31 -6.43 4.78
C SER A 7 5.02 -6.37 5.59
N LEU A 8 4.78 -5.28 6.33
CA LEU A 8 3.57 -5.07 7.13
C LEU A 8 2.32 -4.95 6.24
N ILE A 9 2.38 -4.09 5.22
CA ILE A 9 1.29 -3.85 4.28
C ILE A 9 0.98 -5.12 3.49
N ARG A 10 2.01 -5.81 3.01
CA ARG A 10 1.85 -7.09 2.31
C ARG A 10 1.13 -8.11 3.18
N ARG A 11 1.54 -8.25 4.44
CA ARG A 11 0.92 -9.19 5.37
C ARG A 11 -0.54 -8.83 5.68
N ALA A 12 -0.85 -7.54 5.81
CA ALA A 12 -2.21 -7.07 5.99
C ALA A 12 -3.09 -7.44 4.77
N LEU A 13 -2.57 -7.25 3.54
CA LEU A 13 -3.26 -7.63 2.31
C LEU A 13 -3.46 -9.14 2.21
N GLU A 14 -2.43 -9.94 2.50
CA GLU A 14 -2.51 -11.40 2.51
C GLU A 14 -3.56 -11.91 3.52
N LEU A 15 -3.67 -11.29 4.70
CA LEU A 15 -4.68 -11.64 5.71
C LEU A 15 -6.10 -11.30 5.25
N ALA A 16 -6.28 -10.23 4.48
CA ALA A 16 -7.55 -9.86 3.88
C ALA A 16 -7.85 -10.65 2.57
N GLY A 17 -6.97 -11.56 2.17
CA GLY A 17 -7.13 -12.39 0.98
C GLY A 17 -6.78 -11.68 -0.34
N TRP A 18 -6.02 -10.59 -0.27
CA TRP A 18 -5.59 -9.83 -1.44
C TRP A 18 -4.12 -10.08 -1.76
N GLU A 19 -3.82 -10.18 -3.05
CA GLU A 19 -2.44 -10.26 -3.51
C GLU A 19 -1.83 -8.86 -3.71
N ALA A 20 -0.54 -8.75 -3.40
CA ALA A 20 0.24 -7.56 -3.64
C ALA A 20 1.58 -7.92 -4.29
N ARG A 21 2.02 -7.11 -5.25
CA ARG A 21 3.31 -7.26 -5.91
C ARG A 21 4.21 -6.10 -5.53
N GLU A 22 5.44 -6.44 -5.15
CA GLU A 22 6.47 -5.46 -4.82
C GLU A 22 7.24 -5.04 -6.07
N TYR A 23 7.43 -3.74 -6.21
CA TYR A 23 8.20 -3.12 -7.27
C TYR A 23 9.33 -2.32 -6.63
N PRO A 24 10.58 -2.84 -6.65
CA PRO A 24 11.71 -2.18 -6.02
C PRO A 24 12.02 -0.81 -6.66
N ASN A 25 11.74 -0.67 -7.96
CA ASN A 25 11.79 0.60 -8.68
C ASN A 25 10.47 0.80 -9.42
N TYR A 26 9.54 1.53 -8.82
CA TYR A 26 8.28 1.87 -9.48
C TYR A 26 8.34 3.29 -10.04
N SER A 27 8.17 3.40 -11.36
CA SER A 27 8.06 4.68 -12.08
C SER A 27 6.75 4.69 -12.87
N GLY A 28 5.65 4.92 -12.15
CA GLY A 28 4.32 5.05 -12.75
C GLY A 28 4.14 6.35 -13.52
N ARG A 29 3.19 6.40 -14.46
CA ARG A 29 2.94 7.58 -15.29
C ARG A 29 2.22 8.65 -14.44
N GLY A 30 2.95 9.69 -14.02
CA GLY A 30 2.44 10.72 -13.10
C GLY A 30 3.16 10.77 -11.75
N MET A 31 4.14 9.88 -11.52
CA MET A 31 5.13 10.04 -10.46
C MET A 31 6.29 10.93 -10.94
N TYR A 32 6.54 12.04 -10.24
CA TYR A 32 7.77 12.81 -10.37
C TYR A 32 8.86 12.16 -9.51
N GLY A 33 9.56 11.16 -10.06
CA GLY A 33 10.63 10.42 -9.38
C GLY A 33 10.42 8.90 -9.40
N VAL A 34 11.52 8.15 -9.23
CA VAL A 34 11.46 6.70 -8.96
C VAL A 34 11.10 6.54 -7.49
N THR A 35 9.99 5.87 -7.20
CA THR A 35 9.69 5.48 -5.82
C THR A 35 10.39 4.15 -5.57
N THR A 36 11.28 4.14 -4.59
CA THR A 36 11.94 2.93 -4.12
C THR A 36 10.94 2.13 -3.28
N ASN A 37 10.72 0.87 -3.65
CA ASN A 37 9.83 -0.10 -2.99
C ASN A 37 8.35 0.30 -2.96
N ALA A 38 7.65 0.14 -4.08
CA ALA A 38 6.20 0.30 -4.14
C ALA A 38 5.48 -1.06 -4.04
N LEU A 39 4.30 -1.08 -3.43
CA LEU A 39 3.39 -2.22 -3.45
C LEU A 39 2.19 -1.93 -4.35
N VAL A 40 1.89 -2.84 -5.26
CA VAL A 40 0.74 -2.75 -6.18
C VAL A 40 -0.21 -3.88 -5.87
N THR A 41 -1.50 -3.58 -5.68
CA THR A 41 -2.51 -4.57 -5.31
C THR A 41 -3.81 -4.37 -6.07
N ASP A 42 -4.46 -5.47 -6.45
CA ASP A 42 -5.79 -5.42 -7.07
C ASP A 42 -6.93 -5.16 -6.07
N CYS A 43 -6.60 -4.98 -4.78
CA CYS A 43 -7.53 -4.68 -3.70
C CYS A 43 -8.28 -3.36 -3.96
N PRO A 44 -9.63 -3.36 -4.00
CA PRO A 44 -10.40 -2.14 -4.15
C PRO A 44 -10.19 -1.19 -2.96
N PRO A 45 -10.30 0.14 -3.17
CA PRO A 45 -9.87 1.14 -2.21
C PRO A 45 -10.77 1.15 -0.96
N GLN A 46 -12.04 0.80 -1.13
CA GLN A 46 -12.99 0.60 -0.03
C GLN A 46 -12.50 -0.46 0.98
N TYR A 47 -11.82 -1.51 0.52
CA TYR A 47 -11.28 -2.56 1.39
C TYR A 47 -9.95 -2.16 2.04
N LEU A 48 -9.14 -1.35 1.33
CA LEU A 48 -7.95 -0.74 1.92
C LEU A 48 -8.32 0.11 3.14
N ASP A 49 -9.34 0.95 3.03
CA ASP A 49 -9.80 1.79 4.14
C ASP A 49 -10.55 1.01 5.23
N SER A 50 -11.35 -0.01 4.88
CA SER A 50 -12.17 -0.73 5.86
C SER A 50 -11.48 -1.89 6.56
N GLU A 51 -10.53 -2.56 5.93
CA GLU A 51 -9.88 -3.77 6.46
C GLU A 51 -8.38 -3.58 6.71
N ILE A 52 -7.66 -3.01 5.74
CA ILE A 52 -6.20 -2.89 5.82
C ILE A 52 -5.80 -1.77 6.79
N LYS A 53 -6.42 -0.60 6.69
CA LYS A 53 -6.14 0.55 7.54
C LYS A 53 -6.28 0.27 9.04
N PRO A 54 -7.39 -0.32 9.55
CA PRO A 54 -7.50 -0.64 10.98
C PRO A 54 -6.51 -1.71 11.43
N TYR A 55 -6.14 -2.66 10.56
CA TYR A 55 -5.08 -3.63 10.87
C TYR A 55 -3.73 -2.94 11.04
N LEU A 56 -3.35 -2.08 10.08
CA LEU A 56 -2.10 -1.33 10.14
C LEU A 56 -2.05 -0.37 11.34
N ALA A 57 -3.15 0.33 11.63
CA ALA A 57 -3.24 1.22 12.79
C ALA A 57 -2.98 0.46 14.11
N ARG A 58 -3.55 -0.75 14.24
CA ARG A 58 -3.33 -1.61 15.41
C ARG A 58 -1.89 -2.11 15.52
N GLU A 59 -1.27 -2.51 14.42
CA GLU A 59 0.13 -2.98 14.42
C GLU A 59 1.13 -1.86 14.68
N LEU A 60 0.84 -0.64 14.20
CA LEU A 60 1.67 0.55 14.42
C LEU A 60 1.44 1.17 15.80
N GLY A 61 0.37 0.78 16.50
CA GLY A 61 0.00 1.35 17.80
C GLY A 61 -0.38 2.83 17.72
N ASP A 62 -0.92 3.26 16.58
CA ASP A 62 -1.26 4.65 16.27
C ASP A 62 -2.75 4.79 15.95
N ASP A 63 -3.29 6.01 16.01
CA ASP A 63 -4.71 6.32 15.73
C ASP A 63 -5.09 6.22 14.23
N GLY A 64 -4.18 5.67 13.41
CA GLY A 64 -4.37 5.44 11.98
C GLY A 64 -3.78 6.52 11.08
N GLU A 65 -3.08 7.52 11.63
CA GLU A 65 -2.42 8.57 10.84
C GLU A 65 -1.21 8.00 10.08
N ALA A 66 -0.38 7.20 10.73
CA ALA A 66 0.70 6.47 10.09
C ALA A 66 0.20 5.45 9.05
N ALA A 67 -0.94 4.80 9.31
CA ALA A 67 -1.57 3.89 8.37
C ALA A 67 -2.08 4.62 7.12
N ASP A 68 -2.64 5.83 7.27
CA ASP A 68 -3.09 6.68 6.16
C ASP A 68 -1.92 7.14 5.28
N GLN A 69 -0.80 7.51 5.90
CA GLN A 69 0.41 7.90 5.17
C GLN A 69 1.01 6.74 4.37
N LEU A 70 0.98 5.51 4.92
CA LEU A 70 1.46 4.29 4.26
C LEU A 70 0.53 3.82 3.14
N LEU A 71 -0.78 3.94 3.35
CA LEU A 71 -1.78 3.51 2.40
C LEU A 71 -2.04 4.51 1.29
N ARG A 72 -1.27 5.59 1.15
CA ARG A 72 -1.55 6.66 0.19
C ARG A 72 -1.82 6.13 -1.22
N VAL A 73 -3.10 6.04 -1.54
CA VAL A 73 -3.63 5.36 -2.71
C VAL A 73 -3.38 6.22 -3.96
N ARG A 74 -2.39 5.88 -4.79
CA ARG A 74 -2.27 6.45 -6.15
C ARG A 74 -2.77 5.44 -7.17
N CYS A 75 -3.87 5.76 -7.87
CA CYS A 75 -4.24 5.04 -9.08
C CYS A 75 -3.26 5.42 -10.20
N ASP A 76 -2.61 4.43 -10.84
CA ASP A 76 -1.88 4.68 -12.08
C ASP A 76 -2.84 4.52 -13.27
N ASN A 77 -2.74 5.43 -14.24
CA ASN A 77 -3.57 5.43 -15.47
C ASN A 77 -3.23 4.26 -16.42
N LEU A 78 -2.32 3.37 -16.03
CA LEU A 78 -1.96 2.14 -16.75
C LEU A 78 -2.85 0.93 -16.41
N GLY A 79 -3.87 1.10 -15.57
CA GLY A 79 -4.77 0.01 -15.17
C GLY A 79 -4.22 -0.88 -14.06
N LEU A 80 -3.07 -0.51 -13.48
CA LEU A 80 -2.54 -1.11 -12.26
C LEU A 80 -3.19 -0.41 -11.07
N LYS A 81 -3.98 -1.18 -10.35
CA LYS A 81 -4.76 -0.76 -9.20
C LYS A 81 -3.80 -0.51 -8.03
N TYR A 82 -3.83 0.71 -7.53
CA TYR A 82 -3.31 1.17 -6.23
C TYR A 82 -1.83 0.92 -5.91
N VAL A 83 -1.04 2.01 -5.95
CA VAL A 83 0.35 2.06 -5.49
C VAL A 83 0.39 2.52 -4.03
N LEU A 84 0.97 1.71 -3.13
CA LEU A 84 1.16 1.98 -1.70
C LEU A 84 2.63 2.41 -1.41
N TYR A 85 2.79 3.31 -0.42
CA TYR A 85 3.90 4.25 -0.08
C TYR A 85 4.76 4.13 1.17
#